data_AF-A0A8T3RVJ2-F1
#
_entry.id   AF-A0A8T3RVJ2-F1
#
_cell.length_a   1.000
_cell.length_b   1.000
_cell.length_c   1.000
_cell.angle_alpha   90.00
_cell.angle_beta   90.00
_cell.angle_gamma   90.00
#
_symmetry.space_group_name_H-M   'P 1'
#
loop_
_entity.id
_entity.type
_entity.pdbx_description
1 polymer ?
#
loop_
_entity_poly.entity_id
_entity_poly.type
_entity_poly.pdbx_seq_one_letter_code
_entity_poly.pdbx_strand_id
1 'polypeptide(L)'
;MTTDLSIFRLIVEASIVVQLVLVLLLLASIASWAVIIHKRRVLNNAHAAADRFESTFWSGGDLSAMYRRISTGERSPHGIEGIFESGYREFARLRKQGGLQLEQMIDGAR
;
A
#
# COMPACT_ATOMS: atom_id res chain seq x y z
N MET A 1 56.55 -18.32 -4.98
CA MET A 1 55.37 -19.20 -5.09
C MET A 1 54.22 -18.51 -4.37
N THR A 2 53.68 -17.46 -4.97
CA THR A 2 52.54 -16.74 -4.42
C THR A 2 51.39 -16.94 -5.39
N THR A 3 50.49 -17.83 -5.00
CA THR A 3 49.25 -18.13 -5.70
C THR A 3 48.29 -16.97 -5.49
N ASP A 4 48.69 -15.76 -5.88
CA ASP A 4 47.78 -14.63 -6.09
C ASP A 4 47.09 -14.83 -7.44
N LEU A 5 46.42 -15.97 -7.60
CA LEU A 5 45.31 -16.12 -8.53
C LEU A 5 44.16 -15.29 -7.94
N SER A 6 44.34 -13.98 -8.01
CA SER A 6 43.33 -13.00 -7.64
C SER A 6 42.12 -13.26 -8.52
N ILE A 7 40.93 -13.41 -7.91
CA ILE A 7 39.65 -13.58 -8.62
C ILE A 7 39.50 -12.51 -9.72
N PHE A 8 40.03 -11.31 -9.45
CA PHE A 8 40.09 -10.23 -10.42
C PHE A 8 40.90 -10.58 -11.68
N ARG A 9 42.05 -11.23 -11.55
CA ARG A 9 42.89 -11.67 -12.67
C ARG A 9 42.20 -12.74 -13.51
N LEU A 10 41.52 -13.70 -12.86
CA LEU A 10 40.69 -14.70 -13.55
C LEU A 10 39.59 -14.05 -14.39
N ILE A 11 38.95 -13.00 -13.87
CA ILE A 11 37.90 -12.27 -14.60
C ILE A 11 38.51 -11.48 -15.77
N VAL A 12 39.67 -10.84 -15.58
CA VAL A 12 40.35 -10.05 -16.62
C VAL A 12 40.91 -10.91 -17.75
N GLU A 13 41.41 -12.11 -17.43
CA GLU A 13 41.91 -13.08 -18.42
C GLU A 13 40.78 -13.90 -19.08
N ALA A 14 39.55 -13.87 -18.54
CA ALA A 14 38.41 -14.55 -19.12
C ALA A 14 38.04 -13.97 -20.50
N SER A 15 37.36 -14.78 -21.32
CA SER A 15 36.90 -14.35 -22.63
C SER A 15 35.94 -13.16 -22.54
N ILE A 16 35.93 -12.32 -23.57
CA ILE A 16 35.10 -11.11 -23.63
C ILE A 16 33.61 -11.40 -23.43
N VAL A 17 33.15 -12.56 -23.89
CA VAL A 17 31.76 -13.02 -23.71
C VAL A 17 31.45 -13.28 -22.24
N VAL A 18 32.37 -13.94 -21.52
CA VAL A 18 32.19 -14.23 -20.08
C VAL A 18 32.19 -12.93 -19.27
N GLN A 19 33.08 -11.99 -19.59
CA GLN A 19 33.10 -10.68 -18.93
C GLN A 19 31.78 -9.92 -19.12
N LEU A 20 31.21 -9.94 -20.34
CA LEU A 20 29.92 -9.31 -20.61
C LEU A 20 28.79 -9.94 -19.80
N VAL A 21 28.74 -11.28 -19.74
CA VAL A 21 27.75 -11.99 -18.91
C VAL A 21 27.89 -11.62 -17.43
N LEU A 22 29.11 -11.55 -16.89
CA LEU A 22 29.36 -11.16 -15.51
C LEU A 22 28.87 -9.72 -15.22
N VAL A 23 29.15 -8.78 -16.13
CA VAL A 23 28.66 -7.39 -15.99
C VAL A 23 27.14 -7.34 -16.04
N LEU A 24 26.51 -8.06 -16.97
CA LEU A 24 25.05 -8.11 -17.09
C LEU A 24 24.42 -8.68 -15.81
N LEU A 25 24.97 -9.78 -15.27
CA LEU A 25 24.51 -10.38 -14.02
C LEU A 25 24.70 -9.44 -12.83
N LEU A 26 25.80 -8.69 -12.78
CA LEU A 26 26.04 -7.69 -11.74
C LEU A 26 24.99 -6.57 -11.80
N LEU A 27 24.72 -6.03 -12.99
CA LEU A 27 23.70 -5.00 -13.19
C LEU A 27 22.30 -5.52 -12.82
N ALA A 28 21.97 -6.75 -13.24
CA ALA A 28 20.69 -7.38 -12.89
C ALA A 28 20.56 -7.60 -11.37
N SER A 29 21.64 -7.97 -10.68
CA SER A 29 21.68 -8.11 -9.23
C SER A 29 21.43 -6.78 -8.51
N ILE A 30 22.09 -5.70 -8.96
CA ILE A 30 21.90 -4.35 -8.41
C ILE A 30 20.46 -3.87 -8.67
N ALA A 31 19.94 -4.09 -9.88
CA ALA A 31 18.57 -3.74 -10.24
C ALA A 31 17.55 -4.49 -9.36
N SER A 32 17.79 -5.79 -9.12
CA SER A 32 16.95 -6.60 -8.23
C SER A 32 16.93 -6.04 -6.80
N TRP A 33 18.09 -5.69 -6.24
CA TRP A 33 18.17 -5.04 -4.93
C TRP A 33 17.46 -3.68 -4.89
N ALA A 34 17.59 -2.87 -5.94
CA ALA A 34 16.88 -1.60 -6.04
C ALA A 34 15.35 -1.80 -6.02
N VAL A 35 14.84 -2.79 -6.76
CA VAL A 35 13.42 -3.16 -6.76
C VAL A 35 12.98 -3.66 -5.38
N ILE A 36 13.78 -4.50 -4.72
CA ILE A 36 13.49 -5.00 -3.37
C ILE A 36 13.38 -3.84 -2.38
N ILE A 37 14.32 -2.90 -2.38
CA ILE A 37 14.30 -1.74 -1.47
C ILE A 37 13.09 -0.86 -1.78
N HIS A 38 12.80 -0.62 -3.06
CA HIS A 38 11.65 0.17 -3.48
C HIS A 38 10.33 -0.45 -3.00
N LYS A 39 10.11 -1.74 -3.27
CA LYS A 39 8.92 -2.47 -2.83
C LYS A 39 8.80 -2.52 -1.31
N ARG A 40 9.90 -2.74 -0.58
CA ARG A 40 9.92 -2.70 0.89
C ARG A 40 9.49 -1.33 1.43
N ARG A 41 9.96 -0.23 0.84
CA ARG A 41 9.53 1.12 1.24
C ARG A 41 8.04 1.35 1.00
N VAL A 42 7.51 0.92 -0.15
CA VAL A 42 6.08 1.05 -0.47
C VAL A 42 5.23 0.29 0.55
N LEU A 43 5.61 -0.95 0.88
CA LEU A 43 4.86 -1.77 1.84
C LEU A 43 4.93 -1.18 3.26
N ASN A 44 6.11 -0.75 3.71
CA ASN A 44 6.26 -0.13 5.02
C ASN A 44 5.44 1.16 5.14
N ASN A 45 5.39 1.98 4.09
CA ASN A 45 4.57 3.19 4.08
C ASN A 45 3.07 2.87 4.15
N ALA A 46 2.63 1.82 3.46
CA ALA A 46 1.24 1.36 3.50
C ALA A 46 0.85 0.84 4.89
N HIS A 47 1.72 0.05 5.53
CA HIS A 47 1.51 -0.41 6.91
C HIS A 47 1.46 0.76 7.89
N ALA A 48 2.42 1.68 7.83
CA ALA A 48 2.43 2.85 8.71
C ALA A 48 1.20 3.76 8.51
N ALA A 49 0.65 3.84 7.30
CA ALA A 49 -0.61 4.54 7.04
C ALA A 49 -1.80 3.80 7.66
N ALA A 50 -1.85 2.47 7.53
CA ALA A 50 -2.88 1.65 8.14
C ALA A 50 -2.86 1.74 9.68
N ASP A 51 -1.68 1.67 10.31
CA ASP A 51 -1.54 1.76 11.77
C ASP A 51 -2.06 3.11 12.31
N ARG A 52 -1.78 4.21 11.60
CA ARG A 52 -2.29 5.55 11.95
C ARG A 52 -3.81 5.62 11.84
N PHE A 53 -4.36 5.06 10.77
CA PHE A 53 -5.80 4.99 10.58
C PHE A 53 -6.45 4.17 11.69
N GLU A 54 -5.89 3.00 11.99
CA GLU A 54 -6.41 2.07 13.00
C GLU A 54 -6.38 2.68 14.40
N SER A 55 -5.30 3.36 14.78
CA SER A 55 -5.24 4.10 16.05
C SER A 55 -6.34 5.16 16.15
N THR A 56 -6.59 5.90 15.06
CA THR A 56 -7.66 6.91 15.02
C THR A 56 -9.05 6.26 15.12
N PHE A 57 -9.25 5.16 14.41
CA PHE A 57 -10.51 4.40 14.42
C PHE A 57 -10.84 3.85 15.81
N TRP A 58 -9.86 3.25 16.51
CA TRP A 58 -10.06 2.66 17.84
C TRP A 58 -9.99 3.67 18.99
N SER A 59 -9.54 4.90 18.74
CA SER A 59 -9.52 5.96 19.77
C SER A 59 -10.92 6.38 20.27
N GLY A 60 -11.99 5.83 19.69
CA GLY A 60 -13.38 6.10 20.10
C GLY A 60 -13.92 7.43 19.59
N GLY A 61 -13.24 8.06 18.63
CA GLY A 61 -13.71 9.28 17.96
C GLY A 61 -14.96 9.05 17.11
N ASP A 62 -15.69 10.13 16.80
CA ASP A 62 -16.86 10.09 15.92
C ASP A 62 -16.47 9.61 14.50
N LEU A 63 -16.89 8.39 14.15
CA LEU A 63 -16.70 7.82 12.81
C LEU A 63 -17.27 8.73 11.71
N SER A 64 -18.31 9.52 12.00
CA SER A 64 -18.88 10.48 11.05
C SER A 64 -17.92 11.63 10.76
N ALA A 65 -17.15 12.07 11.77
CA ALA A 65 -16.10 13.07 11.61
C ALA A 65 -14.90 12.51 10.85
N MET A 66 -14.55 11.24 11.09
CA MET A 66 -13.50 10.54 10.34
C MET A 66 -13.87 10.39 8.86
N TYR A 67 -15.10 9.96 8.56
CA TYR A 67 -15.63 9.90 7.21
C TYR A 67 -15.61 11.26 6.51
N ARG A 68 -15.99 12.34 7.22
CA ARG A 68 -15.95 13.70 6.67
C ARG A 68 -14.52 14.09 6.30
N ARG A 69 -13.55 13.88 7.20
CA ARG A 69 -12.13 14.20 6.94
C ARG A 69 -11.61 13.47 5.71
N ILE A 70 -11.94 12.19 5.58
CA ILE A 70 -11.50 11.35 4.45
C ILE A 70 -12.17 11.82 3.14
N SER A 71 -13.48 12.05 3.15
CA SER A 71 -14.24 12.45 1.95
C SER A 71 -13.97 13.88 1.49
N THR A 72 -13.56 14.80 2.38
CA THR A 72 -13.19 16.18 2.03
C THR A 72 -11.69 16.36 1.73
N GLY A 73 -10.88 15.31 1.89
CA GLY A 73 -9.45 15.38 1.62
C GLY A 73 -9.18 15.60 0.13
N GLU A 74 -8.17 16.42 -0.19
CA GLU A 74 -7.72 16.62 -1.58
C GLU A 74 -7.13 15.35 -2.22
N ARG A 75 -6.72 14.39 -1.37
CA ARG A 75 -6.19 13.10 -1.81
C ARG A 75 -7.32 12.09 -1.80
N SER A 76 -7.49 11.37 -2.92
CA SER A 76 -8.36 10.21 -2.94
C SER A 76 -7.93 9.22 -1.85
N PRO A 77 -8.85 8.67 -1.06
CA PRO A 77 -8.51 7.67 -0.06
C PRO A 77 -7.99 6.39 -0.72
N HIS A 78 -6.89 5.86 -0.21
CA HIS A 78 -6.24 4.64 -0.71
C HIS A 78 -6.01 3.65 0.43
N GLY A 79 -5.98 2.36 0.12
CA GLY A 79 -5.81 1.32 1.13
C GLY A 79 -7.01 1.25 2.09
N ILE A 80 -6.75 1.17 3.39
CA ILE A 80 -7.79 0.97 4.41
C ILE A 80 -8.78 2.14 4.52
N GLU A 81 -8.32 3.38 4.26
CA GLU A 81 -9.16 4.58 4.28
C GLU A 81 -10.27 4.51 3.22
N GLY A 82 -9.96 3.99 2.03
CA GLY A 82 -10.94 3.84 0.94
C GLY A 82 -11.95 2.73 1.21
N ILE A 83 -11.51 1.64 1.85
CA ILE A 83 -12.41 0.56 2.29
C ILE A 83 -13.38 1.12 3.35
N PHE A 84 -12.88 1.88 4.32
CA PHE A 84 -13.71 2.54 5.31
C PHE A 84 -14.69 3.54 4.69
N GLU A 85 -14.23 4.40 3.78
CA GLU A 85 -15.09 5.40 3.13
C GLU A 85 -16.25 4.73 2.39
N SER A 86 -15.95 3.72 1.57
CA SER A 86 -16.97 3.00 0.80
C SER A 86 -17.95 2.24 1.72
N GLY A 87 -17.44 1.57 2.75
CA GLY A 87 -18.28 0.88 3.74
C GLY A 87 -19.17 1.82 4.55
N TYR A 88 -18.61 2.94 5.03
CA TYR A 88 -19.35 3.93 5.81
C TYR A 88 -20.40 4.66 4.96
N ARG A 89 -20.07 4.95 3.69
CA ARG A 89 -21.01 5.53 2.72
C ARG A 89 -22.22 4.63 2.52
N GLU A 90 -22.00 3.33 2.35
CA GLU A 90 -23.07 2.35 2.19
C GLU A 90 -23.91 2.21 3.46
N PHE A 91 -23.25 2.12 4.62
CA PHE A 91 -23.94 2.10 5.92
C PHE A 91 -24.82 3.34 6.12
N ALA A 92 -24.30 4.54 5.81
CA ALA A 92 -25.05 5.79 5.91
C ALA A 92 -26.25 5.81 4.94
N ARG A 93 -26.11 5.23 3.75
CA ARG A 93 -27.19 5.09 2.77
C ARG A 93 -28.30 4.17 3.28
N LEU A 94 -27.94 2.98 3.75
CA LEU A 94 -28.91 2.00 4.28
C LEU A 94 -29.65 2.53 5.51
N ARG A 95 -28.94 3.21 6.41
CA ARG A 95 -29.57 3.82 7.60
C ARG A 95 -30.60 4.89 7.23
N LYS A 96 -30.33 5.71 6.20
CA LYS A 96 -31.31 6.68 5.68
C LYS A 96 -32.52 5.99 5.04
N GLN A 97 -32.29 4.94 4.25
CA GLN A 97 -33.37 4.20 3.59
C GLN A 97 -34.26 3.45 4.59
N GLY A 98 -33.68 2.81 5.61
CA GLY A 98 -34.45 2.11 6.64
C GLY A 98 -35.36 3.04 7.45
N GLY A 99 -34.92 4.27 7.72
CA GLY A 99 -35.76 5.30 8.33
C GLY A 99 -36.95 5.71 7.45
N LEU A 100 -36.69 5.93 6.16
CA LEU A 100 -37.74 6.25 5.17
C LEU A 100 -38.77 5.12 5.01
N GLN A 101 -38.33 3.87 5.03
CA GLN A 101 -39.22 2.71 4.88
C GLN A 101 -40.15 2.55 6.10
N LEU A 102 -39.63 2.76 7.31
CA LEU A 102 -40.44 2.73 8.53
C LEU A 102 -41.50 3.83 8.56
N GLU A 103 -41.14 5.05 8.13
CA GLU A 103 -42.06 6.19 8.07
C GLU A 103 -43.19 5.95 7.06
N GLN A 104 -42.87 5.40 5.89
CA GLN A 104 -43.85 5.02 4.87
C GLN A 104 -44.83 3.93 5.33
N MET A 105 -44.37 2.96 6.14
CA MET A 105 -45.24 1.92 6.71
C MET A 105 -46.21 2.48 7.76
N ILE A 106 -45.78 3.48 8.54
CA ILE A 106 -46.62 4.12 9.57
C ILE A 106 -47.67 5.01 8.92
N ASP A 107 -47.34 5.73 7.85
CA ASP A 107 -48.27 6.60 7.14
C ASP A 107 -49.34 5.80 6.36
N GLY A 108 -48.97 4.67 5.76
CA GLY A 108 -49.93 3.79 5.06
C GLY A 108 -50.91 3.03 5.96
N ALA A 109 -50.71 3.06 7.28
CA ALA A 109 -51.61 2.44 8.26
C ALA A 109 -52.66 3.40 8.84
N ARG A 110 -52.61 4.69 8.47
CA ARG A 110 -53.62 5.70 8.80
C ARG A 110 -54.63 5.87 7.68
#